data_AF-A0A0F9NZQ7-F1
#
_entry.id   AF-A0A0F9NZQ7-F1
#
_cell.length_a   1.000
_cell.length_b   1.000
_cell.length_c   1.000
_cell.angle_alpha   90.00
_cell.angle_beta   90.00
_cell.angle_gamma   90.00
#
_symmetry.space_group_name_H-M   'P 1'
#
loop_
_entity.id
_entity.type
_entity.pdbx_description
1 polymer ?
#
loop_
_entity_poly.entity_id
_entity_poly.type
_entity_poly.pdbx_seq_one_letter_code
_entity_poly.pdbx_strand_id
1 'polypeptide(L)'
;MKIFLAFAVALIPIVAHATEWRPCGSGSDYRAHRLVPQGWKGADFRSACAKHDHHYRERGITKAQADCEFLQDMLAQCKYSKRPRQAKHVARFMYRAVRRYGRY
;
A
#
# COMPACT_ATOMS: atom_id res chain seq x y z
N MET A 1 -18.20 -50.20 -1.85
CA MET A 1 -18.65 -48.81 -2.08
C MET A 1 -17.68 -47.87 -1.36
N LYS A 2 -16.90 -47.06 -2.09
CA LYS A 2 -16.04 -46.01 -1.53
C LYS A 2 -16.24 -44.76 -2.37
N ILE A 3 -17.02 -43.81 -1.85
CA ILE A 3 -17.28 -42.52 -2.48
C ILE A 3 -16.12 -41.62 -2.09
N PHE A 4 -15.24 -41.30 -3.03
CA PHE A 4 -14.21 -40.28 -2.83
C PHE A 4 -14.84 -38.91 -3.14
N LEU A 5 -15.03 -38.10 -2.10
CA LEU A 5 -15.41 -36.69 -2.23
C LEU A 5 -14.20 -35.92 -2.79
N ALA A 6 -14.29 -35.44 -4.03
CA ALA A 6 -13.31 -34.54 -4.61
C ALA A 6 -13.60 -33.11 -4.13
N PHE A 7 -12.74 -32.56 -3.28
CA PHE A 7 -12.73 -31.13 -2.98
C PHE A 7 -12.12 -30.36 -4.16
N ALA A 8 -12.96 -29.72 -4.96
CA ALA A 8 -12.52 -28.78 -5.98
C ALA A 8 -12.07 -27.49 -5.28
N VAL A 9 -10.77 -27.35 -5.04
CA VAL A 9 -10.18 -26.07 -4.62
C VAL A 9 -10.19 -25.14 -5.84
N ALA A 10 -11.15 -24.22 -5.87
CA ALA A 10 -11.18 -23.15 -6.85
C ALA A 10 -9.96 -22.24 -6.62
N LEU A 11 -8.93 -22.43 -7.45
CA LEU A 11 -7.79 -21.52 -7.55
C LEU A 11 -8.30 -20.20 -8.16
N ILE A 12 -8.74 -19.27 -7.33
CA ILE A 12 -9.00 -17.90 -7.77
C ILE A 12 -7.62 -17.30 -8.14
N PRO A 13 -7.37 -16.94 -9.41
CA PRO A 13 -6.13 -16.26 -9.75
C PRO A 13 -6.15 -14.90 -9.07
N ILE A 14 -5.29 -14.72 -8.07
CA ILE A 14 -4.99 -13.40 -7.52
C ILE A 14 -4.22 -12.68 -8.64
N VAL A 15 -4.92 -11.85 -9.40
CA VAL A 15 -4.26 -10.98 -10.40
C VAL A 15 -3.45 -9.96 -9.61
N ALA A 16 -2.17 -10.26 -9.41
CA ALA A 16 -1.21 -9.29 -8.92
C ALA A 16 -1.01 -8.23 -10.01
N HIS A 17 -1.77 -7.15 -9.95
CA HIS A 17 -1.52 -5.99 -10.81
C HIS A 17 -0.12 -5.47 -10.45
N ALA A 18 0.82 -5.56 -11.38
CA ALA A 18 2.13 -4.94 -11.24
C ALA A 18 1.92 -3.42 -11.29
N THR A 19 1.68 -2.81 -10.13
CA THR A 19 1.62 -1.35 -10.03
C THR A 19 2.98 -0.81 -10.48
N GLU A 20 2.99 -0.05 -11.56
CA GLU A 20 4.19 0.58 -12.12
C GLU A 20 4.97 1.29 -11.01
N TRP A 21 6.26 0.98 -10.89
CA TRP A 21 7.09 1.57 -9.85
C TRP A 21 7.16 3.09 -10.04
N ARG A 22 6.77 3.85 -9.01
CA ARG A 22 6.93 5.31 -8.98
C ARG A 22 7.21 5.79 -7.55
N PRO A 23 7.88 6.94 -7.38
CA PRO A 23 8.02 7.54 -6.06
C PRO A 23 6.65 7.87 -5.46
N CYS A 24 6.56 7.80 -4.13
CA CYS A 24 5.41 8.25 -3.36
C CYS A 24 5.12 9.73 -3.63
N GLY A 25 3.83 10.07 -3.65
CA GLY A 25 3.29 11.40 -3.97
C GLY A 25 2.37 11.35 -5.19
N SER A 26 1.39 12.24 -5.26
CA SER A 26 0.52 12.36 -6.44
C SER A 26 1.31 12.97 -7.60
N GLY A 27 1.26 12.34 -8.77
CA GLY A 27 2.04 12.73 -9.94
C GLY A 27 1.75 14.13 -10.51
N SER A 28 2.65 14.52 -11.43
CA SER A 28 2.91 15.80 -12.13
C SER A 28 3.84 16.79 -11.43
N ASP A 29 3.84 16.90 -10.10
CA ASP A 29 4.78 17.78 -9.39
C ASP A 29 5.96 17.02 -8.80
N TYR A 30 7.08 17.02 -9.52
CA TYR A 30 8.34 16.41 -9.08
C TYR A 30 8.81 16.91 -7.70
N ARG A 31 8.46 18.15 -7.30
CA ARG A 31 8.84 18.69 -5.99
C ARG A 31 8.08 18.02 -4.85
N ALA A 32 6.82 17.65 -5.07
CA ALA A 32 6.01 16.96 -4.07
C ALA A 32 6.62 15.60 -3.68
N HIS A 33 7.19 14.87 -4.64
CA HIS A 33 7.84 13.57 -4.39
C HIS A 33 9.04 13.67 -3.44
N ARG A 34 9.75 14.80 -3.42
CA ARG A 34 10.94 15.01 -2.58
C ARG A 34 10.60 15.19 -1.10
N LEU A 35 9.40 15.68 -0.79
CA LEU A 35 8.93 15.93 0.56
C LEU A 35 8.19 14.74 1.17
N VAL A 36 7.70 13.83 0.32
CA VAL A 36 7.02 12.61 0.78
C VAL A 36 8.06 11.53 1.10
N PRO A 37 8.05 10.97 2.32
CA PRO A 37 8.94 9.87 2.65
C PRO A 37 8.72 8.69 1.72
N GLN A 38 9.79 8.23 1.06
CA GLN A 38 9.76 7.06 0.17
C GLN A 38 9.91 5.74 0.95
N GLY A 39 10.27 5.85 2.22
CA GLY A 39 10.73 4.76 3.07
C GLY A 39 11.44 5.29 4.31
N TRP A 40 11.93 4.38 5.16
CA TRP A 40 12.75 4.76 6.33
C TRP A 40 13.80 3.71 6.68
N LYS A 41 15.08 4.07 6.54
CA LYS A 41 16.26 3.28 6.96
C LYS A 41 16.21 1.80 6.51
N GLY A 42 15.75 1.53 5.29
CA GLY A 42 15.67 0.18 4.69
C GLY A 42 14.24 -0.32 4.45
N ALA A 43 13.23 0.23 5.13
CA ALA A 43 11.84 0.02 4.73
C ALA A 43 11.56 0.81 3.44
N ASP A 44 10.88 0.19 2.48
CA ASP A 44 10.46 0.78 1.21
C ASP A 44 8.94 0.91 1.19
N PHE A 45 8.42 2.13 1.02
CA PHE A 45 6.98 2.40 1.02
C PHE A 45 6.40 2.61 -0.39
N ARG A 46 7.23 2.58 -1.45
CA ARG A 46 6.82 2.94 -2.81
C ARG A 46 5.74 2.03 -3.38
N SER A 47 5.79 0.72 -3.11
CA SER A 47 4.74 -0.22 -3.53
C SER A 47 3.41 0.06 -2.85
N ALA A 48 3.42 0.38 -1.55
CA ALA A 48 2.22 0.76 -0.81
C ALA A 48 1.62 2.07 -1.37
N CYS A 49 2.46 3.06 -1.69
CA CYS A 49 2.03 4.30 -2.34
C CYS A 49 1.39 4.03 -3.72
N ALA A 50 2.06 3.25 -4.57
CA ALA A 50 1.54 2.95 -5.91
C ALA A 50 0.20 2.21 -5.88
N LYS A 51 0.03 1.26 -4.94
CA LYS A 51 -1.25 0.59 -4.69
C LYS A 51 -2.33 1.55 -4.17
N HIS A 52 -1.98 2.43 -3.22
CA HIS A 52 -2.90 3.44 -2.68
C HIS A 52 -3.42 4.39 -3.77
N ASP A 53 -2.51 4.86 -4.64
CA ASP A 53 -2.86 5.72 -5.77
C ASP A 53 -3.75 5.01 -6.80
N HIS A 54 -3.58 3.69 -6.98
CA HIS A 54 -4.46 2.87 -7.80
C HIS A 54 -5.86 2.79 -7.21
N HIS A 55 -5.98 2.51 -5.91
CA HIS A 55 -7.27 2.42 -5.21
C HIS A 55 -8.08 3.71 -5.26
N TYR A 56 -7.45 4.88 -5.31
CA TYR A 56 -8.17 6.15 -5.50
C TYR A 56 -8.89 6.24 -6.86
N ARG A 57 -8.54 5.38 -7.84
CA ARG A 57 -9.17 5.36 -9.17
C ARG A 57 -10.16 4.21 -9.34
N GLU A 58 -10.17 3.25 -8.42
CA GLU A 58 -11.03 2.08 -8.51
C GLU A 58 -12.46 2.40 -8.07
N ARG A 59 -13.44 1.80 -8.77
CA ARG A 59 -14.83 1.85 -8.34
C ARG A 59 -15.06 0.78 -7.26
N GLY A 60 -15.71 1.16 -6.16
CA GLY A 60 -16.13 0.22 -5.12
C GLY A 60 -15.21 0.12 -3.91
N ILE A 61 -14.06 0.79 -3.91
CA ILE A 61 -13.24 0.98 -2.72
C ILE A 61 -13.53 2.36 -2.15
N THR A 62 -13.76 2.48 -0.85
CA THR A 62 -13.90 3.80 -0.22
C THR A 62 -12.51 4.37 0.09
N LYS A 63 -12.39 5.70 0.11
CA LYS A 63 -11.18 6.38 0.60
C LYS A 63 -10.69 5.82 1.95
N ALA A 64 -11.62 5.56 2.87
CA ALA A 64 -11.28 5.04 4.19
C ALA A 64 -10.67 3.65 4.12
N GLN A 65 -11.19 2.76 3.28
CA GLN A 65 -10.61 1.43 3.03
C GLN A 65 -9.21 1.56 2.40
N ALA A 66 -9.07 2.35 1.34
CA ALA A 66 -7.79 2.59 0.69
C ALA A 66 -6.72 3.12 1.66
N ASP A 67 -7.06 4.12 2.49
CA ASP A 67 -6.14 4.68 3.48
C ASP A 67 -5.75 3.65 4.55
N CYS A 68 -6.68 2.78 4.97
CA CYS A 68 -6.39 1.71 5.93
C CYS A 68 -5.45 0.64 5.35
N GLU A 69 -5.69 0.19 4.12
CA GLU A 69 -4.81 -0.76 3.43
C GLU A 69 -3.42 -0.17 3.22
N PHE A 70 -3.34 1.11 2.83
CA PHE A 70 -2.08 1.84 2.70
C PHE A 70 -1.23 1.81 3.98
N LEU A 71 -1.86 2.03 5.15
CA LEU A 71 -1.16 1.92 6.43
C LEU A 71 -0.66 0.49 6.69
N GLN A 72 -1.50 -0.53 6.43
CA GLN A 72 -1.14 -1.93 6.64
C GLN A 72 0.06 -2.33 5.78
N ASP A 73 0.05 -1.95 4.50
CA ASP A 73 1.13 -2.26 3.57
C ASP A 73 2.44 -1.59 3.99
N MET A 74 2.42 -0.31 4.39
CA MET A 74 3.62 0.36 4.92
C MET A 74 4.12 -0.29 6.23
N LEU A 75 3.22 -0.68 7.13
CA LEU A 75 3.60 -1.35 8.38
C LEU A 75 4.27 -2.70 8.12
N ALA A 76 3.84 -3.44 7.10
CA ALA A 76 4.48 -4.70 6.69
C ALA A 76 5.92 -4.49 6.21
N GLN A 77 6.20 -3.35 5.57
CA GLN A 77 7.55 -2.99 5.09
C GLN A 77 8.48 -2.54 6.23
N CYS A 78 7.94 -2.08 7.36
CA CYS A 78 8.72 -1.59 8.49
C CYS A 78 9.67 -2.66 9.09
N LYS A 79 9.40 -3.95 8.89
CA LYS A 79 10.25 -5.05 9.37
C LYS A 79 11.62 -5.10 8.68
N TYR A 80 11.73 -4.54 7.48
CA TYR A 80 12.98 -4.45 6.72
C TYR A 80 13.82 -3.21 7.08
N SER A 81 13.33 -2.34 7.97
CA SER A 81 14.06 -1.18 8.43
C SER A 81 15.12 -1.56 9.47
N LYS A 82 16.30 -0.91 9.42
CA LYS A 82 17.26 -0.90 10.53
C LYS A 82 16.71 -0.20 11.79
N ARG A 83 15.60 0.55 11.68
CA ARG A 83 14.91 1.22 12.78
C ARG A 83 13.39 1.02 12.72
N PRO A 84 12.86 -0.18 13.00
CA PRO A 84 11.45 -0.51 12.78
C PRO A 84 10.46 0.39 13.51
N ARG A 85 10.75 0.79 14.76
CA ARG A 85 9.87 1.68 15.54
C ARG A 85 9.72 3.06 14.88
N GLN A 86 10.82 3.63 14.37
CA GLN A 86 10.79 4.90 13.66
C GLN A 86 10.08 4.77 12.31
N ALA A 87 10.33 3.68 11.57
CA ALA A 87 9.62 3.40 10.31
C ALA A 87 8.10 3.33 10.52
N LYS A 88 7.63 2.69 11.60
CA LYS A 88 6.19 2.66 11.97
C LYS A 88 5.63 4.06 12.27
N HIS A 89 6.42 4.95 12.90
CA HIS A 89 6.00 6.35 13.10
C HIS A 89 5.86 7.09 11.76
N VAL A 90 6.81 6.91 10.84
CA VAL A 90 6.72 7.49 9.49
C VAL A 90 5.48 6.97 8.74
N ALA A 91 5.23 5.66 8.74
CA ALA A 91 4.05 5.06 8.12
C ALA A 91 2.74 5.65 8.69
N ARG A 92 2.63 5.78 10.01
CA ARG A 92 1.46 6.39 10.67
C ARG A 92 1.31 7.88 10.35
N PHE A 93 2.43 8.60 10.22
CA PHE A 93 2.42 10.00 9.80
C PHE A 93 1.86 10.14 8.37
N MET A 94 2.35 9.32 7.43
CA MET A 94 1.86 9.31 6.05
C MET A 94 0.37 8.94 5.98
N TYR A 95 -0.07 7.94 6.75
CA TYR A 95 -1.50 7.60 6.88
C TYR A 95 -2.35 8.79 7.34
N ARG A 96 -1.91 9.50 8.40
CA ARG A 96 -2.62 10.70 8.89
C ARG A 96 -2.66 11.81 7.83
N ALA A 97 -1.58 11.96 7.06
CA ALA A 97 -1.51 12.94 5.97
C ALA A 97 -2.53 12.63 4.87
N VAL A 98 -2.60 11.39 4.36
CA VAL A 98 -3.59 11.03 3.31
C VAL A 98 -5.02 11.04 3.84
N ARG A 99 -5.24 10.67 5.11
CA ARG A 99 -6.55 10.79 5.74
C ARG A 99 -7.06 12.23 5.74
N ARG A 100 -6.18 13.20 6.01
CA ARG A 100 -6.53 14.62 6.12
C ARG A 100 -6.52 15.38 4.80
N TYR A 101 -5.58 15.09 3.91
CA TYR A 101 -5.31 15.89 2.71
C TYR A 101 -5.51 15.12 1.40
N GLY A 102 -5.62 13.79 1.45
CA GLY A 102 -5.86 12.97 0.26
C GLY A 102 -7.21 13.33 -0.35
N ARG A 103 -7.20 13.59 -1.66
CA ARG A 103 -8.42 13.78 -2.46
C ARG A 103 -8.72 12.45 -3.13
N TYR A 104 -9.93 11.95 -2.90
CA TYR A 104 -10.49 10.75 -3.50
C TYR A 104 -11.34 11.17 -4.68
#